data_AF-A0A1I6B3H5-F1
#
_entry.id   AF-A0A1I6B3H5-F1
#
_cell.length_a   1.000
_cell.length_b   1.000
_cell.length_c   1.000
_cell.angle_alpha   90.00
_cell.angle_beta   90.00
_cell.angle_gamma   90.00
#
_symmetry.space_group_name_H-M   'P 1'
#
loop_
_entity.id
_entity.type
_entity.pdbx_description
1 polymer ?
#
loop_
_entity_poly.entity_id
_entity_poly.type
_entity_poly.pdbx_seq_one_letter_code
_entity_poly.pdbx_strand_id
1 'polypeptide(L)'
;MWWLSAVPLWGWALAVGGIVLAVGVWWLWTLRTHRAAPTGPAWRSPALRASQAAVVPPEGPAEVTAPIRRVRAGRLPVPGLGRPMRGWQAAAALAAGLGLVAAGVVGWRVDAAQRAEQQQRDLDAAHDAAYPGILPRSGADLVHALVGAIATAHPERGCFFFAPQAGRDFAASVGADTCEHAIDVLSRQVPGGVRGGIAYQNATGAYVLDASATTDIGGGRKVVDACRVNVDPPTAGPSRFGVFTMQQIGGQGSQVVAFSKCP
;
A
#
# COMPACT_ATOMS: atom_id res chain seq x y z
N MET A 1 12.57 -26.92 5.38
CA MET A 1 12.87 -26.14 6.61
C MET A 1 13.15 -24.64 6.37
N TRP A 2 13.20 -24.14 5.12
CA TRP A 2 13.49 -22.71 4.82
C TRP A 2 12.39 -21.69 5.15
N TRP A 3 11.14 -22.12 5.37
CA TRP A 3 10.04 -21.20 5.68
C TRP A 3 10.09 -20.66 7.12
N LEU A 4 10.75 -21.38 8.04
CA LEU A 4 10.88 -20.96 9.45
C LEU A 4 11.86 -19.79 9.63
N SER A 5 12.82 -19.63 8.71
CA SER A 5 13.79 -18.52 8.67
C SER A 5 13.25 -17.24 8.01
N ALA A 6 12.12 -17.32 7.28
CA ALA A 6 11.50 -16.16 6.64
C ALA A 6 10.64 -15.33 7.61
N VAL A 7 10.31 -15.89 8.77
CA VAL A 7 9.53 -15.19 9.79
C VAL A 7 10.48 -14.36 10.65
N PRO A 8 10.38 -13.02 10.65
CA PRO A 8 11.24 -12.20 11.48
C PRO A 8 11.06 -12.53 12.96
N LEU A 9 12.13 -12.34 13.75
CA LEU A 9 12.21 -12.70 15.18
C LEU A 9 11.00 -12.21 16.01
N TRP A 10 10.43 -11.06 15.65
CA TRP A 10 9.24 -10.51 16.32
C TRP A 10 7.97 -11.36 16.09
N GLY A 11 7.83 -12.03 14.94
CA GLY A 11 6.72 -12.94 14.67
C GLY A 11 6.75 -14.18 15.58
N TRP A 12 7.95 -14.70 15.86
CA TRP A 12 8.15 -15.77 16.84
C TRP A 12 7.85 -15.32 18.26
N ALA A 13 8.28 -14.10 18.64
CA ALA A 13 7.98 -13.55 19.97
C ALA A 13 6.46 -13.39 20.20
N LEU A 14 5.70 -12.95 19.19
CA LEU A 14 4.24 -12.87 19.27
C LEU A 14 3.59 -14.25 19.36
N ALA A 15 4.04 -15.22 18.54
CA ALA A 15 3.50 -16.57 18.55
C ALA A 15 3.75 -17.28 19.91
N VAL A 16 4.98 -17.24 20.41
CA VAL A 16 5.34 -17.84 21.70
C VAL A 16 4.63 -17.11 22.85
N GLY A 17 4.63 -15.77 22.85
CA GLY A 17 3.93 -14.97 23.86
C GLY A 17 2.42 -15.26 23.88
N GLY A 18 1.79 -15.38 22.72
CA GLY A 18 0.38 -15.74 22.58
C GLY A 18 0.07 -17.14 23.12
N ILE A 19 0.92 -18.13 22.84
CA ILE A 19 0.78 -19.49 23.38
C ILE A 19 0.91 -19.49 24.91
N VAL A 20 1.91 -18.80 25.46
CA VAL A 20 2.12 -18.70 26.92
C VAL A 20 0.93 -18.05 27.61
N LEU A 21 0.38 -16.97 27.04
CA LEU A 21 -0.83 -16.32 27.57
C LEU A 21 -2.06 -17.23 27.49
N ALA A 22 -2.28 -17.91 26.35
CA ALA A 22 -3.40 -18.82 26.19
C ALA A 22 -3.37 -19.97 27.21
N VAL A 23 -2.18 -20.57 27.42
CA VAL A 23 -1.98 -21.61 28.43
C VAL A 23 -2.21 -21.07 29.84
N GLY A 24 -1.70 -19.87 30.16
CA GLY A 24 -1.91 -19.22 31.45
C GLY A 24 -3.38 -18.92 31.75
N VAL A 25 -4.12 -18.40 30.76
CA VAL A 25 -5.57 -18.14 30.86
C VAL A 25 -6.37 -19.42 31.03
N TRP A 26 -6.07 -20.46 30.24
CA TRP A 26 -6.72 -21.76 30.37
C TRP A 26 -6.51 -22.37 31.76
N TRP A 27 -5.30 -22.27 32.31
CA TRP A 27 -5.00 -22.77 33.65
C TRP A 27 -5.71 -22.00 34.78
N LEU A 28 -5.78 -20.67 34.66
CA LEU A 28 -6.58 -19.84 35.59
C LEU A 28 -8.06 -20.20 35.55
N TRP A 29 -8.58 -20.48 34.35
CA TRP A 29 -9.97 -20.88 34.16
C TRP A 29 -10.27 -22.25 34.80
N THR A 30 -9.41 -23.25 34.62
CA THR A 30 -9.57 -24.58 35.24
C THR A 30 -9.48 -24.51 36.77
N LEU A 31 -8.59 -23.68 37.33
CA LEU A 31 -8.56 -23.45 38.78
C LEU A 31 -9.85 -22.84 39.32
N ARG A 32 -10.47 -21.94 38.55
CA ARG A 32 -11.72 -21.28 38.95
C ARG A 32 -12.90 -22.24 38.92
N THR A 33 -12.98 -23.12 37.91
CA THR A 33 -14.05 -24.13 37.82
C THR A 33 -13.92 -25.21 38.91
N HIS A 34 -12.69 -25.59 39.30
CA HIS A 34 -12.49 -26.54 40.40
C HIS A 34 -12.79 -25.97 41.80
N ARG A 35 -12.63 -24.65 41.99
CA ARG A 35 -13.04 -23.98 43.25
C ARG A 35 -14.54 -23.72 43.34
N ALA A 36 -15.26 -23.83 42.22
CA ALA A 36 -16.72 -23.70 42.17
C ALA A 36 -17.44 -25.05 42.35
N ALA A 37 -16.83 -26.02 43.05
CA ALA A 37 -17.61 -27.15 43.58
C ALA A 37 -18.58 -26.58 44.62
N PRO A 38 -19.91 -26.70 44.42
CA PRO A 38 -20.86 -26.22 45.40
C PRO A 38 -20.63 -27.00 46.68
N THR A 39 -20.15 -26.33 47.72
CA THR A 39 -20.31 -26.77 49.11
C THR A 39 -21.79 -26.62 49.45
N GLY A 40 -22.63 -27.43 48.80
CA GLY A 40 -24.01 -27.63 49.19
C GLY A 40 -24.01 -28.42 50.51
N PRO A 41 -24.77 -27.97 51.52
CA PRO A 41 -24.79 -28.64 52.81
C PRO A 41 -25.39 -30.04 52.65
N ALA A 42 -24.64 -31.02 53.14
CA ALA A 42 -25.08 -32.41 53.27
C ALA A 42 -26.24 -32.51 54.28
N TRP A 43 -27.45 -32.20 53.84
CA TRP A 43 -28.66 -32.58 54.56
C TRP A 43 -29.14 -33.95 54.10
N ARG A 44 -29.18 -34.84 55.08
CA ARG A 44 -29.61 -36.23 55.05
C ARG A 44 -31.05 -36.33 54.52
N SER A 45 -31.27 -37.19 53.52
CA SER A 45 -32.60 -37.73 53.21
C SER A 45 -32.67 -39.19 53.69
N PRO A 46 -33.29 -39.50 54.84
CA PRO A 46 -33.40 -40.86 55.38
C PRO A 46 -34.51 -41.72 54.71
N ALA A 47 -35.00 -41.37 53.53
CA ALA A 47 -36.25 -41.94 52.99
C ALA A 47 -36.10 -43.17 52.07
N LEU A 48 -34.91 -43.76 51.90
CA LEU A 48 -34.71 -44.98 51.09
C LEU A 48 -34.30 -46.16 51.99
N ARG A 49 -35.19 -46.48 52.93
CA ARG A 49 -35.09 -47.67 53.78
C ARG A 49 -36.46 -48.30 54.07
N ALA A 50 -37.36 -48.37 53.09
CA ALA A 50 -38.61 -49.13 53.22
C ALA A 50 -39.33 -49.34 51.88
N SER A 51 -38.94 -50.36 51.11
CA SER A 51 -39.75 -51.05 50.07
C SER A 51 -38.84 -52.06 49.35
N GLN A 52 -38.41 -53.14 49.99
CA GLN A 52 -39.10 -54.44 50.01
C GLN A 52 -40.24 -54.64 48.98
N ALA A 53 -40.02 -55.69 48.17
CA ALA A 53 -40.97 -56.73 47.78
C ALA A 53 -42.11 -56.39 46.80
N ALA A 54 -41.98 -56.85 45.55
CA ALA A 54 -43.06 -57.53 44.83
C ALA A 54 -42.47 -58.35 43.65
N VAL A 55 -42.54 -59.68 43.74
CA VAL A 55 -43.42 -60.58 42.97
C VAL A 55 -42.85 -60.99 41.61
N VAL A 56 -42.44 -62.26 41.57
CA VAL A 56 -42.11 -63.07 40.39
C VAL A 56 -43.42 -63.62 39.80
N PRO A 57 -43.66 -63.50 38.48
CA PRO A 57 -44.53 -64.41 37.75
C PRO A 57 -43.72 -65.49 37.01
N PRO A 58 -44.24 -66.72 36.92
CA PRO A 58 -43.57 -67.86 36.29
C PRO A 58 -43.84 -67.98 34.77
N GLU A 59 -42.94 -68.73 34.12
CA GLU A 59 -43.10 -69.47 32.86
C GLU A 59 -43.14 -68.70 31.51
N GLY A 60 -41.99 -68.73 30.82
CA GLY A 60 -41.83 -68.62 29.37
C GLY A 60 -40.47 -69.23 28.96
N PRO A 61 -40.39 -70.08 27.93
CA PRO A 61 -39.26 -70.98 27.73
C PRO A 61 -38.00 -70.30 27.18
N ALA A 62 -36.90 -70.57 27.90
CA ALA A 62 -35.52 -70.74 27.47
C ALA A 62 -35.05 -70.03 26.19
N GLU A 63 -34.46 -68.85 26.36
CA GLU A 63 -33.40 -68.39 25.46
C GLU A 63 -32.12 -68.21 26.26
N VAL A 64 -31.24 -69.21 26.11
CA VAL A 64 -29.93 -69.29 26.76
C VAL A 64 -29.04 -68.18 26.22
N THR A 65 -28.92 -67.10 26.98
CA THR A 65 -27.84 -66.11 26.80
C THR A 65 -27.01 -66.02 28.08
N ALA A 66 -25.72 -66.31 27.91
CA ALA A 66 -24.72 -66.43 28.96
C ALA A 66 -24.64 -65.18 29.88
N PRO A 67 -24.29 -65.34 31.17
CA PRO A 67 -24.11 -64.22 32.07
C PRO A 67 -22.90 -63.37 31.65
N ILE A 68 -23.16 -62.11 31.27
CA ILE A 68 -22.12 -61.10 31.04
C ILE A 68 -21.42 -60.82 32.38
N ARG A 69 -20.16 -61.24 32.47
CA ARG A 69 -19.26 -60.99 33.60
C ARG A 69 -19.05 -59.49 33.75
N ARG A 70 -19.67 -58.86 34.75
CA ARG A 70 -19.39 -57.47 35.12
C ARG A 70 -17.95 -57.36 35.65
N VAL A 71 -17.03 -56.98 34.78
CA VAL A 71 -15.68 -56.58 35.18
C VAL A 71 -15.81 -55.25 35.92
N ARG A 72 -15.55 -55.25 37.22
CA ARG A 72 -15.30 -54.02 37.98
C ARG A 72 -14.12 -53.31 37.29
N ALA A 73 -14.37 -52.18 36.66
CA ALA A 73 -13.31 -51.28 36.24
C ALA A 73 -12.55 -50.85 37.49
N GLY A 74 -11.40 -51.50 37.74
CA GLY A 74 -10.46 -51.10 38.75
C GLY A 74 -10.05 -49.66 38.47
N ARG A 75 -10.28 -48.76 39.44
CA ARG A 75 -9.70 -47.43 39.42
C ARG A 75 -8.19 -47.60 39.38
N LEU A 76 -7.58 -47.31 38.23
CA LEU A 76 -6.14 -47.15 38.12
C LEU A 76 -5.72 -46.03 39.08
N PRO A 77 -4.78 -46.27 40.00
CA PRO A 77 -4.20 -45.19 40.79
C PRO A 77 -3.39 -44.31 39.83
N VAL A 78 -3.90 -43.11 39.56
CA VAL A 78 -3.16 -42.07 38.83
C VAL A 78 -2.02 -41.60 39.75
N PRO A 79 -0.74 -41.87 39.43
CA PRO A 79 0.37 -41.39 40.23
C PRO A 79 0.59 -39.91 39.92
N GLY A 80 0.61 -39.07 40.95
CA GLY A 80 1.12 -37.70 40.84
C GLY A 80 0.05 -36.59 40.88
N LEU A 81 -0.75 -36.54 41.93
CA LEU A 81 -1.36 -35.26 42.33
C LEU A 81 -0.24 -34.33 42.82
N GLY A 82 0.04 -33.34 41.96
CA GLY A 82 1.16 -32.43 42.05
C GLY A 82 1.26 -31.70 43.39
N ARG A 83 2.51 -31.45 43.79
CA ARG A 83 2.87 -30.47 44.81
C ARG A 83 2.14 -29.15 44.51
N PRO A 84 1.56 -28.47 45.51
CA PRO A 84 0.94 -27.17 45.31
C PRO A 84 2.01 -26.21 44.77
N MET A 85 1.95 -25.93 43.47
CA MET A 85 2.80 -24.90 42.87
C MET A 85 2.43 -23.57 43.54
N ARG A 86 3.41 -22.94 44.19
CA ARG A 86 3.29 -21.60 44.78
C ARG A 86 2.80 -20.67 43.66
N GLY A 87 1.67 -19.98 43.86
CA GLY A 87 0.99 -19.16 42.84
C GLY A 87 1.85 -18.06 42.18
N TRP A 88 3.05 -17.81 42.70
CA TRP A 88 4.01 -16.84 42.17
C TRP A 88 4.58 -17.31 40.82
N GLN A 89 4.66 -18.62 40.57
CA GLN A 89 5.11 -19.16 39.28
C GLN A 89 4.13 -18.85 38.15
N ALA A 90 2.82 -18.90 38.42
CA ALA A 90 1.79 -18.55 37.43
C ALA A 90 1.79 -17.04 37.10
N ALA A 91 2.00 -16.19 38.11
CA ALA A 91 2.12 -14.75 37.92
C ALA A 91 3.38 -14.38 37.10
N ALA A 92 4.52 -15.02 37.40
CA ALA A 92 5.76 -14.81 36.64
C ALA A 92 5.63 -15.23 35.17
N ALA A 93 4.96 -16.34 34.89
CA ALA A 93 4.71 -16.81 33.53
C ALA A 93 3.84 -15.82 32.72
N LEU A 94 2.78 -15.28 33.35
CA LEU A 94 1.93 -14.28 32.70
C LEU A 94 2.67 -12.96 32.42
N ALA A 95 3.45 -12.47 33.39
CA ALA A 95 4.24 -11.27 33.21
C ALA A 95 5.28 -11.42 32.09
N ALA A 96 5.95 -12.57 32.03
CA ALA A 96 6.88 -12.89 30.94
C ALA A 96 6.17 -12.97 29.58
N GLY A 97 4.99 -13.61 29.52
CA GLY A 97 4.17 -13.66 28.30
C GLY A 97 3.74 -12.29 27.80
N LEU A 98 3.28 -11.41 28.70
CA LEU A 98 2.91 -10.03 28.40
C LEU A 98 4.10 -9.21 27.89
N GLY A 99 5.27 -9.34 28.52
CA GLY A 99 6.50 -8.67 28.09
C GLY A 99 6.91 -9.07 26.67
N LEU A 100 6.83 -10.36 26.33
CA LEU A 100 7.13 -10.86 24.98
C LEU A 100 6.16 -10.34 23.93
N VAL A 101 4.85 -10.27 24.24
CA VAL A 101 3.85 -9.70 23.32
C VAL A 101 4.10 -8.22 23.10
N ALA A 102 4.35 -7.45 24.17
CA ALA A 102 4.63 -6.01 24.06
C ALA A 102 5.88 -5.74 23.21
N ALA A 103 6.97 -6.48 23.44
CA ALA A 103 8.19 -6.37 22.63
C ALA A 103 7.93 -6.76 21.16
N GLY A 104 7.13 -7.80 20.90
CA GLY A 104 6.74 -8.21 19.56
C GLY A 104 5.93 -7.14 18.81
N VAL A 105 4.98 -6.47 19.49
CA VAL A 105 4.18 -5.39 18.90
C VAL A 105 5.05 -4.18 18.55
N VAL A 106 5.97 -3.79 19.43
CA VAL A 106 6.91 -2.68 19.17
C VAL A 106 7.80 -3.01 17.98
N GLY A 107 8.39 -4.21 17.93
CA GLY A 107 9.21 -4.65 16.80
C GLY A 107 8.44 -4.65 15.48
N TRP A 108 7.19 -5.13 15.47
CA TRP A 108 6.31 -5.08 14.30
C TRP A 108 6.04 -3.65 13.82
N ARG A 109 5.77 -2.71 14.73
CA ARG A 109 5.53 -1.31 14.39
C ARG A 109 6.77 -0.63 13.79
N VAL A 110 7.96 -0.93 14.32
CA VAL A 110 9.23 -0.38 13.80
C VAL A 110 9.51 -0.91 12.39
N ASP A 111 9.37 -2.22 12.17
CA ASP A 111 9.56 -2.84 10.84
C ASP A 111 8.53 -2.31 9.83
N ALA A 112 7.26 -2.14 10.24
CA ALA A 112 6.23 -1.54 9.41
C ALA A 112 6.56 -0.09 9.01
N ALA A 113 7.12 0.71 9.92
CA ALA A 113 7.55 2.08 9.63
C ALA A 113 8.75 2.11 8.67
N GLN A 114 9.75 1.25 8.89
CA GLN A 114 10.92 1.15 8.02
C GLN A 114 10.55 0.75 6.59
N ARG A 115 9.61 -0.19 6.43
CA ARG A 115 9.12 -0.58 5.11
C ARG A 115 8.37 0.54 4.40
N ALA A 116 7.60 1.34 5.12
CA ALA A 116 6.90 2.49 4.54
C ALA A 116 7.90 3.55 4.04
N GLU A 117 8.94 3.84 4.83
CA GLU A 117 10.02 4.75 4.39
C GLU A 117 10.80 4.20 3.19
N GLN A 118 11.10 2.90 3.18
CA GLN A 118 11.75 2.25 2.03
C GLN A 118 10.88 2.34 0.78
N GLN A 119 9.59 2.04 0.90
CA GLN A 119 8.64 2.16 -0.22
C GLN A 119 8.55 3.59 -0.75
N GLN A 120 8.54 4.60 0.12
CA GLN A 120 8.58 5.99 -0.32
C GLN A 120 9.88 6.32 -1.04
N ARG A 121 11.04 5.92 -0.50
CA ARG A 121 12.33 6.13 -1.19
C ARG A 121 12.41 5.41 -2.52
N ASP A 122 11.85 4.22 -2.63
CA ASP A 122 11.81 3.46 -3.88
C ASP A 122 10.88 4.13 -4.91
N LEU A 123 9.74 4.67 -4.47
CA LEU A 123 8.84 5.45 -5.32
C LEU A 123 9.47 6.77 -5.76
N ASP A 124 10.15 7.47 -4.85
CA ASP A 124 10.86 8.72 -5.14
C ASP A 124 12.02 8.45 -6.11
N ALA A 125 12.82 7.40 -5.88
CA ALA A 125 13.88 6.99 -6.79
C ALA A 125 13.35 6.56 -8.17
N ALA A 126 12.21 5.86 -8.21
CA ALA A 126 11.55 5.50 -9.46
C ALA A 126 11.01 6.75 -10.18
N HIS A 127 10.47 7.72 -9.44
CA HIS A 127 10.01 8.99 -9.97
C HIS A 127 11.17 9.79 -10.56
N ASP A 128 12.26 9.95 -9.81
CA ASP A 128 13.48 10.64 -10.24
C ASP A 128 14.13 9.98 -11.46
N ALA A 129 14.05 8.65 -11.57
CA ALA A 129 14.53 7.92 -12.73
C ALA A 129 13.61 8.05 -13.96
N ALA A 130 12.29 8.10 -13.76
CA ALA A 130 11.31 8.20 -14.83
C ALA A 130 11.16 9.63 -15.39
N TYR A 131 11.31 10.64 -14.52
CA TYR A 131 11.07 12.05 -14.85
C TYR A 131 11.92 12.55 -16.04
N PRO A 132 13.24 12.31 -16.11
CA PRO A 132 14.06 12.70 -17.25
C PRO A 132 13.70 11.99 -18.56
N GLY A 133 13.06 10.81 -18.47
CA GLY A 133 12.66 10.03 -19.64
C GLY A 133 11.45 10.60 -20.37
N ILE A 134 10.62 11.39 -19.68
CA ILE A 134 9.40 12.01 -20.20
C ILE A 134 9.68 13.43 -20.72
N LEU A 135 10.73 14.08 -20.22
CA LEU A 135 11.12 15.41 -20.68
C LEU A 135 11.65 15.37 -22.13
N PRO A 136 11.42 16.46 -22.90
CA PRO A 136 11.93 16.57 -24.27
C PRO A 136 13.46 16.56 -24.28
N ARG A 137 14.04 15.87 -25.27
CA ARG A 137 15.50 15.73 -25.41
C ARG A 137 16.10 16.79 -26.33
N SER A 138 15.25 17.38 -27.19
CA SER A 138 15.61 18.43 -28.14
C SER A 138 14.59 19.57 -28.14
N GLY A 139 14.96 20.70 -28.74
CA GLY A 139 14.04 21.81 -28.94
C GLY A 139 12.87 21.45 -29.86
N ALA A 140 13.11 20.65 -30.90
CA ALA A 140 12.05 20.12 -31.76
C ALA A 140 11.06 19.24 -30.98
N ASP A 141 11.55 18.35 -30.10
CA ASP A 141 10.68 17.51 -29.26
C ASP A 141 9.81 18.36 -28.32
N LEU A 142 10.39 19.42 -27.72
CA LEU A 142 9.65 20.35 -26.86
C LEU A 142 8.50 20.99 -27.64
N VAL A 143 8.79 21.57 -28.81
CA VAL A 143 7.78 22.28 -29.59
C VAL A 143 6.74 21.31 -30.13
N HIS A 144 7.12 20.12 -30.57
CA HIS A 144 6.18 19.09 -30.99
C HIS A 144 5.26 18.64 -29.84
N ALA A 145 5.81 18.44 -28.64
CA ALA A 145 5.02 18.10 -27.45
C ALA A 145 4.07 19.24 -27.03
N LEU A 146 4.53 20.51 -27.14
CA LEU A 146 3.72 21.69 -26.85
C LEU A 146 2.55 21.83 -27.85
N VAL A 147 2.83 21.68 -29.15
CA VAL A 147 1.80 21.61 -30.20
C VAL A 147 0.81 20.48 -29.88
N GLY A 148 1.32 19.32 -29.47
CA GLY A 148 0.51 18.18 -29.07
C GLY A 148 -0.46 18.52 -27.94
N ALA A 149 0.04 19.17 -26.88
CA ALA A 149 -0.75 19.63 -25.73
C ALA A 149 -1.81 20.67 -26.11
N ILE A 150 -1.46 21.63 -26.97
CA ILE A 150 -2.38 22.67 -27.49
C ILE A 150 -3.48 22.03 -28.35
N ALA A 151 -3.09 21.17 -29.29
CA ALA A 151 -4.00 20.48 -30.19
C ALA A 151 -5.04 19.62 -29.46
N THR A 152 -4.63 18.98 -28.36
CA THR A 152 -5.47 18.05 -27.60
C THR A 152 -6.12 18.69 -26.36
N ALA A 153 -5.91 19.99 -26.14
CA ALA A 153 -6.41 20.72 -24.97
C ALA A 153 -6.04 20.05 -23.63
N HIS A 154 -4.77 19.61 -23.52
CA HIS A 154 -4.18 19.03 -22.32
C HIS A 154 -3.16 19.99 -21.68
N PRO A 155 -3.63 21.06 -21.01
CA PRO A 155 -2.76 22.11 -20.46
C PRO A 155 -1.73 21.58 -19.45
N GLU A 156 -2.10 20.57 -18.65
CA GLU A 156 -1.23 19.93 -17.67
C GLU A 156 0.02 19.30 -18.31
N ARG A 157 -0.12 18.76 -19.54
CA ARG A 157 1.00 18.14 -20.26
C ARG A 157 1.93 19.18 -20.86
N GLY A 158 1.38 20.29 -21.35
CA GLY A 158 2.18 21.39 -21.88
C GLY A 158 2.98 22.10 -20.78
N CYS A 159 2.33 22.36 -19.64
CA CYS A 159 2.94 23.07 -18.53
C CYS A 159 3.98 22.25 -17.76
N PHE A 160 3.88 20.91 -17.82
CA PHE A 160 4.88 20.01 -17.24
C PHE A 160 6.32 20.27 -17.71
N PHE A 161 6.50 20.78 -18.93
CA PHE A 161 7.83 21.05 -19.48
C PHE A 161 8.48 22.33 -18.93
N PHE A 162 7.72 23.17 -18.23
CA PHE A 162 8.18 24.46 -17.73
C PHE A 162 8.55 24.40 -16.25
N ALA A 163 9.69 24.98 -15.91
CA ALA A 163 9.95 25.38 -14.55
C ALA A 163 8.92 26.45 -14.12
N PRO A 164 8.56 26.55 -12.83
CA PRO A 164 7.48 27.43 -12.37
C PRO A 164 7.62 28.89 -12.80
N GLN A 165 8.84 29.44 -12.81
CA GLN A 165 9.08 30.81 -13.28
C GLN A 165 8.86 30.95 -14.79
N ALA A 166 9.42 30.04 -15.60
CA ALA A 166 9.26 30.07 -17.05
C ALA A 166 7.79 29.90 -17.48
N GLY A 167 7.03 29.08 -16.76
CA GLY A 167 5.59 28.92 -16.98
C GLY A 167 4.80 30.20 -16.73
N ARG A 168 5.17 30.98 -15.70
CA ARG A 168 4.59 32.31 -15.45
C ARG A 168 4.91 33.30 -16.57
N ASP A 169 6.17 33.34 -17.01
CA ASP A 169 6.60 34.24 -18.08
C ASP A 169 5.91 33.89 -19.42
N PHE A 170 5.74 32.59 -19.69
CA PHE A 170 4.94 32.09 -20.82
C PHE A 170 3.49 32.55 -20.72
N ALA A 171 2.86 32.35 -19.57
CA ALA A 171 1.46 32.76 -19.35
C ALA A 171 1.25 34.27 -19.57
N ALA A 172 2.12 35.08 -18.98
CA ALA A 172 2.10 36.54 -19.14
C ALA A 172 2.24 36.96 -20.61
N SER A 173 3.04 36.25 -21.41
CA SER A 173 3.23 36.57 -22.83
C SER A 173 2.00 36.36 -23.71
N VAL A 174 1.12 35.43 -23.29
CA VAL A 174 -0.16 35.11 -23.92
C VAL A 174 -1.31 35.92 -23.31
N GLY A 175 -1.06 36.64 -22.21
CA GLY A 175 -2.07 37.41 -21.48
C GLY A 175 -2.95 36.56 -20.56
N ALA A 176 -2.40 35.46 -20.03
CA ALA A 176 -3.08 34.55 -19.11
C ALA A 176 -2.45 34.57 -17.71
N ASP A 177 -3.24 34.21 -16.70
CA ASP A 177 -2.81 34.22 -15.29
C ASP A 177 -1.98 33.00 -14.88
N THR A 178 -2.16 31.88 -15.58
CA THR A 178 -1.44 30.62 -15.34
C THR A 178 -0.97 29.99 -16.64
N CYS A 179 0.01 29.11 -16.57
CA CYS A 179 0.50 28.38 -17.74
C CYS A 179 -0.63 27.56 -18.37
N GLU A 180 -1.45 26.91 -17.56
CA GLU A 180 -2.55 26.06 -18.03
C GLU A 180 -3.59 26.88 -18.79
N HIS A 181 -3.91 28.08 -18.27
CA HIS A 181 -4.81 29.01 -18.94
C HIS A 181 -4.20 29.51 -20.26
N ALA A 182 -2.89 29.72 -20.33
CA ALA A 182 -2.21 30.09 -21.57
C ALA A 182 -2.30 28.99 -22.65
N ILE A 183 -2.10 27.72 -22.28
CA ILE A 183 -2.29 26.59 -23.19
C ILE A 183 -3.75 26.48 -23.63
N ASP A 184 -4.72 26.68 -22.71
CA ASP A 184 -6.13 26.69 -23.06
C ASP A 184 -6.46 27.81 -24.07
N VAL A 185 -5.96 29.03 -23.84
CA VAL A 185 -6.11 30.18 -24.76
C VAL A 185 -5.54 29.86 -26.14
N LEU A 186 -4.38 29.21 -26.22
CA LEU A 186 -3.80 28.76 -27.48
C LEU A 186 -4.60 27.63 -28.13
N SER A 187 -5.16 26.70 -27.35
CA SER A 187 -5.97 25.59 -27.86
C SER A 187 -7.23 26.08 -28.56
N ARG A 188 -7.82 27.19 -28.06
CA ARG A 188 -8.99 27.85 -28.67
C ARG A 188 -8.67 28.50 -30.02
N GLN A 189 -7.40 28.70 -30.36
CA GLN A 189 -6.97 29.20 -31.66
C GLN A 189 -6.88 28.10 -32.72
N VAL A 190 -7.01 26.82 -32.32
CA VAL A 190 -7.04 25.68 -33.25
C VAL A 190 -8.45 25.55 -33.85
N PRO A 191 -8.61 25.70 -35.18
CA PRO A 191 -9.91 25.60 -35.84
C PRO A 191 -10.53 24.21 -35.62
N GLY A 192 -11.84 24.14 -35.33
CA GLY A 192 -12.54 22.87 -35.12
C GLY A 192 -12.28 22.21 -33.76
N GLY A 193 -11.59 22.90 -32.84
CA GLY A 193 -11.33 22.41 -31.48
C GLY A 193 -10.61 21.07 -31.47
N VAL A 194 -10.99 20.17 -30.56
CA VAL A 194 -10.34 18.85 -30.39
C VAL A 194 -10.34 18.03 -31.70
N ARG A 195 -11.40 18.12 -32.51
CA ARG A 195 -11.45 17.41 -33.81
C ARG A 195 -10.47 17.98 -34.82
N GLY A 196 -10.20 19.29 -34.77
CA GLY A 196 -9.18 19.94 -35.58
C GLY A 196 -7.76 19.82 -35.03
N GLY A 197 -7.62 19.44 -33.76
CA GLY A 197 -6.33 19.18 -33.13
C GLY A 197 -5.45 18.19 -33.89
N ILE A 198 -6.03 17.11 -34.41
CA ILE A 198 -5.30 16.12 -35.23
C ILE A 198 -4.78 16.79 -36.52
N ALA A 199 -5.60 17.61 -37.17
CA ALA A 199 -5.19 18.34 -38.37
C ALA A 199 -4.06 19.33 -38.07
N TYR A 200 -4.11 20.01 -36.92
CA TYR A 200 -3.06 20.91 -36.48
C TYR A 200 -1.74 20.20 -36.17
N GLN A 201 -1.77 19.06 -35.46
CA GLN A 201 -0.58 18.22 -35.24
C GLN A 201 0.03 17.76 -36.57
N ASN A 202 -0.80 17.29 -37.50
CA ASN A 202 -0.34 16.86 -38.82
C ASN A 202 0.21 18.03 -39.65
N ALA A 203 -0.38 19.22 -39.54
CA ALA A 203 0.06 20.45 -40.22
C ALA A 203 1.44 20.93 -39.75
N THR A 204 1.83 20.64 -38.51
CA THR A 204 3.17 20.91 -38.00
C THR A 204 4.22 19.86 -38.42
N GLY A 205 3.78 18.64 -38.79
CA GLY A 205 4.62 17.60 -39.38
C GLY A 205 5.84 17.19 -38.56
N ALA A 206 6.82 16.57 -39.23
CA ALA A 206 8.10 16.17 -38.64
C ALA A 206 9.14 17.31 -38.55
N TYR A 207 8.85 18.45 -39.18
CA TYR A 207 9.75 19.61 -39.29
C TYR A 207 9.14 20.86 -38.64
N VAL A 208 8.50 20.66 -37.48
CA VAL A 208 7.89 21.72 -36.66
C VAL A 208 8.86 22.89 -36.45
N LEU A 209 10.14 22.54 -36.27
CA LEU A 209 11.21 23.49 -35.98
C LEU A 209 12.40 23.23 -36.90
N ASP A 210 12.97 24.30 -37.47
CA ASP A 210 14.25 24.23 -38.17
C ASP A 210 15.37 23.87 -37.18
N ALA A 211 16.33 23.05 -37.61
CA ALA A 211 17.53 22.76 -36.83
C ALA A 211 18.30 24.04 -36.45
N SER A 212 18.26 25.07 -37.30
CA SER A 212 18.88 26.37 -37.03
C SER A 212 18.24 27.14 -35.86
N ALA A 213 17.03 26.77 -35.46
CA ALA A 213 16.31 27.41 -34.36
C ALA A 213 16.81 26.98 -32.97
N THR A 214 17.67 25.96 -32.87
CA THR A 214 18.25 25.54 -31.60
C THR A 214 19.73 25.92 -31.51
N THR A 215 20.08 26.73 -30.52
CA THR A 215 21.46 27.14 -30.23
C THR A 215 21.91 26.57 -28.90
N ASP A 216 23.00 25.80 -28.89
CA ASP A 216 23.64 25.34 -27.64
C ASP A 216 24.45 26.48 -27.02
N ILE A 217 24.18 26.82 -25.76
CA ILE A 217 24.85 27.91 -25.02
C ILE A 217 25.80 27.36 -23.94
N GLY A 218 26.07 26.06 -23.94
CA GLY A 218 26.97 25.40 -23.01
C GLY A 218 26.32 25.06 -21.66
N GLY A 219 27.01 24.22 -20.88
CA GLY A 219 26.54 23.81 -19.54
C GLY A 219 25.23 23.00 -19.56
N GLY A 220 24.95 22.29 -20.65
CA GLY A 220 23.69 21.54 -20.83
C GLY A 220 22.48 22.45 -21.07
N ARG A 221 22.69 23.71 -21.46
CA ARG A 221 21.63 24.66 -21.77
C ARG A 221 21.52 24.90 -23.27
N LYS A 222 20.28 25.00 -23.75
CA LYS A 222 19.95 25.25 -25.16
C LYS A 222 18.92 26.37 -25.25
N VAL A 223 19.08 27.25 -26.22
CA VAL A 223 18.08 28.26 -26.58
C VAL A 223 17.34 27.75 -27.81
N VAL A 224 16.01 27.77 -27.77
CA VAL A 224 15.13 27.26 -28.82
C VAL A 224 14.23 28.41 -29.27
N ASP A 225 14.46 28.91 -30.47
CA ASP A 225 13.66 29.95 -31.11
C ASP A 225 12.43 29.34 -31.80
N ALA A 226 11.31 29.30 -31.08
CA ALA A 226 10.02 28.85 -31.61
C ALA A 226 9.14 30.04 -32.04
N CYS A 227 9.73 31.14 -32.52
CA CYS A 227 8.99 32.26 -33.06
C CYS A 227 8.51 32.07 -34.49
N ARG A 228 9.03 31.06 -35.17
CA ARG A 228 8.61 30.64 -36.50
C ARG A 228 8.49 29.13 -36.54
N VAL A 229 7.31 28.63 -36.17
CA VAL A 229 6.97 27.21 -36.34
C VAL A 229 6.35 27.02 -37.71
N ASN A 230 6.80 26.00 -38.43
CA ASN A 230 6.24 25.67 -39.73
C ASN A 230 4.88 24.97 -39.53
N VAL A 231 3.81 25.64 -39.96
CA VAL A 231 2.43 25.14 -39.90
C VAL A 231 1.84 25.25 -41.30
N ASP A 232 1.47 24.12 -41.91
CA ASP A 232 0.87 24.08 -43.26
C ASP A 232 -0.51 23.37 -43.26
N PRO A 233 -1.62 24.08 -43.54
CA PRO A 233 -1.69 25.51 -43.87
C PRO A 233 -1.45 26.40 -42.64
N PRO A 234 -0.99 27.66 -42.82
CA PRO A 234 -0.71 28.59 -41.72
C PRO A 234 -1.95 28.95 -40.89
N THR A 235 -3.15 28.63 -41.37
CA THR A 235 -4.42 28.81 -40.67
C THR A 235 -4.78 27.66 -39.74
N ALA A 236 -3.98 26.58 -39.67
CA ALA A 236 -4.32 25.39 -38.89
C ALA A 236 -4.19 25.60 -37.36
N GLY A 237 -3.54 26.68 -36.91
CA GLY A 237 -3.41 26.99 -35.49
C GLY A 237 -2.28 28.00 -35.23
N PRO A 238 -1.89 28.20 -33.96
CA PRO A 238 -0.82 29.12 -33.60
C PRO A 238 0.52 28.67 -34.19
N SER A 239 1.33 29.62 -34.64
CA SER A 239 2.65 29.37 -35.26
C SER A 239 3.81 30.09 -34.56
N ARG A 240 3.52 30.76 -33.44
CA ARG A 240 4.50 31.53 -32.65
C ARG A 240 4.34 31.17 -31.18
N PHE A 241 5.39 30.60 -30.59
CA PHE A 241 5.36 30.21 -29.18
C PHE A 241 6.29 31.03 -28.30
N GLY A 242 7.40 31.56 -28.83
CA GLY A 242 8.40 32.29 -28.05
C GLY A 242 9.79 31.72 -28.22
N VAL A 243 10.70 32.20 -27.40
CA VAL A 243 12.06 31.67 -27.28
C VAL A 243 12.18 30.99 -25.92
N PHE A 244 12.54 29.71 -25.94
CA PHE A 244 12.69 28.88 -24.75
C PHE A 244 14.16 28.71 -24.42
N THR A 245 14.52 28.82 -23.14
CA THR A 245 15.81 28.33 -22.65
C THR A 245 15.59 27.02 -21.92
N MET A 246 16.15 25.94 -22.46
CA MET A 246 16.10 24.61 -21.89
C MET A 246 17.37 24.32 -21.09
N GLN A 247 17.23 23.57 -19.99
CA GLN A 247 18.32 23.05 -19.17
C GLN A 247 18.16 21.54 -19.05
N GLN A 248 19.23 20.80 -19.32
CA GLN A 248 19.29 19.36 -19.15
C GLN A 248 19.21 18.97 -17.65
N ILE A 249 18.31 18.06 -17.30
CA ILE A 249 18.12 17.56 -15.93
C ILE A 249 18.23 16.03 -15.95
N GLY A 250 19.19 15.49 -15.18
CA GLY A 250 19.23 14.06 -14.83
C GLY A 250 19.31 13.07 -16.00
N GLY A 251 20.23 13.24 -16.95
CA GLY A 251 20.34 12.38 -18.14
C GLY A 251 20.11 13.17 -19.41
N GLN A 252 19.29 12.69 -20.36
CA GLN A 252 19.05 13.36 -21.65
C GLN A 252 17.82 14.29 -21.69
N GLY A 253 16.96 14.26 -20.67
CA GLY A 253 15.78 15.11 -20.58
C GLY A 253 16.15 16.57 -20.31
N SER A 254 15.37 17.50 -20.86
CA SER A 254 15.58 18.94 -20.68
C SER A 254 14.27 19.65 -20.30
N GLN A 255 14.34 20.56 -19.33
CA GLN A 255 13.22 21.38 -18.86
C GLN A 255 13.39 22.83 -19.31
N VAL A 256 12.30 23.53 -19.60
CA VAL A 256 12.31 24.97 -19.90
C VAL A 256 12.50 25.76 -18.61
N VAL A 257 13.65 26.41 -18.45
CA VAL A 257 14.02 27.17 -17.25
C VAL A 257 13.84 28.68 -17.41
N ALA A 258 13.75 29.18 -18.64
CA ALA A 258 13.41 30.57 -18.93
C ALA A 258 12.63 30.67 -20.24
N PHE A 259 11.82 31.72 -20.36
CA PHE A 259 10.99 32.00 -21.51
C PHE A 259 11.05 33.49 -21.87
N SER A 260 11.06 33.81 -23.16
CA SER A 260 10.86 35.17 -23.65
C SER A 260 9.90 35.18 -24.84
N LYS A 261 9.04 36.20 -24.88
CA LYS A 261 8.11 36.43 -25.99
C LYS A 261 8.88 36.69 -27.29
N CYS A 262 8.27 36.32 -28.42
CA CYS A 262 8.78 36.70 -29.73
C CYS A 262 8.82 38.22 -29.93
N PRO A 263 9.84 38.74 -30.62
CA PRO A 263 9.90 40.14 -31.01
C PRO A 263 8.77 40.53 -31.98
#